data_AF-A0A6G2D9D8-F1
#
_entry.id   AF-A0A6G2D9D8-F1
#
_cell.length_a   1.000
_cell.length_b   1.000
_cell.length_c   1.000
_cell.angle_alpha   90.00
_cell.angle_beta   90.00
_cell.angle_gamma   90.00
#
_symmetry.space_group_name_H-M   'P 1'
#
loop_
_entity.id
_entity.type
_entity.pdbx_description
1 polymer ?
#
loop_
_entity_poly.entity_id
_entity_poly.type
_entity_poly.pdbx_seq_one_letter_code
_entity_poly.pdbx_strand_id
1 'polypeptide(L)'
;LLLPGQSKYKQYFALLGTFGTLAAFVYPVPDAYPFPHITILSFIFGHLALLGNSLVYLLRQYNARLLDVKGIFLMTFALNALIFVVNLVTGGDYGFLTKPPLVGDHGLVANYLLVSIVLVATISLTKKILEFFLAQEAEKMIAKEA
;
A
#
# COMPACT_ATOMS: atom_id res chain seq x y z
N LEU A 1 -9.32 -4.16 6.52
CA LEU A 1 -10.17 -5.04 5.67
C LEU A 1 -11.45 -5.54 6.32
N LEU A 2 -11.55 -5.56 7.66
CA LEU A 2 -12.62 -6.25 8.41
C LEU A 2 -13.99 -5.55 8.50
N LEU A 3 -14.14 -4.32 7.99
CA LEU A 3 -15.45 -3.66 7.95
C LEU A 3 -16.41 -4.45 7.02
N PRO A 4 -17.74 -4.36 7.16
CA PRO A 4 -18.66 -4.95 6.17
C PRO A 4 -18.73 -4.08 4.90
N GLY A 5 -19.01 -4.72 3.76
CA GLY A 5 -19.30 -4.06 2.49
C GLY A 5 -18.13 -3.32 1.81
N GLN A 6 -18.49 -2.53 0.80
CA GLN A 6 -17.57 -1.69 0.05
C GLN A 6 -17.33 -0.35 0.77
N SER A 7 -16.09 0.11 0.82
CA SER A 7 -15.75 1.41 1.42
C SER A 7 -14.52 2.00 0.75
N LYS A 8 -14.50 3.33 0.57
CA LYS A 8 -13.34 4.06 0.04
C LYS A 8 -12.06 3.78 0.84
N TYR A 9 -12.17 3.70 2.17
CA TYR A 9 -11.03 3.44 3.05
C TYR A 9 -10.50 2.01 2.88
N LYS A 10 -11.39 1.02 2.80
CA LYS A 10 -10.99 -0.38 2.56
C LYS A 10 -10.27 -0.53 1.23
N GLN A 11 -10.80 0.08 0.17
CA GLN A 11 -10.19 0.03 -1.15
C GLN A 11 -8.82 0.72 -1.16
N TYR A 12 -8.71 1.87 -0.50
CA TYR A 12 -7.43 2.55 -0.33
C TYR A 12 -6.40 1.65 0.40
N PHE A 13 -6.76 1.10 1.56
CA PHE A 13 -5.87 0.22 2.31
C PHE A 13 -5.58 -1.11 1.63
N ALA A 14 -6.48 -1.62 0.78
CA ALA A 14 -6.22 -2.82 -0.01
C ALA A 14 -5.24 -2.54 -1.16
N LEU A 15 -5.37 -1.39 -1.85
CA LEU A 15 -4.39 -0.97 -2.86
C LEU A 15 -3.02 -0.73 -2.22
N LEU A 16 -2.98 0.01 -1.11
CA LEU A 16 -1.77 0.23 -0.32
C LEU A 16 -1.19 -1.09 0.21
N GLY A 17 -2.01 -2.02 0.70
CA GLY A 17 -1.56 -3.32 1.20
C GLY A 17 -0.97 -4.19 0.09
N THR A 18 -1.53 -4.12 -1.12
CA THR A 18 -1.01 -4.84 -2.28
C THR A 18 0.38 -4.31 -2.66
N PHE A 19 0.51 -3.00 -2.85
CA PHE A 19 1.80 -2.38 -3.17
C PHE A 19 2.81 -2.54 -2.03
N GLY A 20 2.40 -2.28 -0.79
CA GLY A 20 3.23 -2.30 0.40
C GLY A 20 3.85 -3.67 0.65
N THR A 21 3.08 -4.75 0.49
CA THR A 21 3.64 -6.11 0.58
C THR A 21 4.67 -6.37 -0.51
N LEU A 22 4.42 -5.97 -1.76
CA LEU A 22 5.39 -6.15 -2.84
C LEU A 22 6.68 -5.37 -2.55
N ALA A 23 6.57 -4.11 -2.11
CA ALA A 23 7.71 -3.29 -1.74
C ALA A 23 8.52 -3.91 -0.57
N ALA A 24 7.85 -4.45 0.44
CA ALA A 24 8.49 -5.10 1.58
C ALA A 24 9.29 -6.36 1.17
N PHE A 25 8.82 -7.13 0.20
CA PHE A 25 9.59 -8.29 -0.31
C PHE A 25 10.71 -7.90 -1.28
N VAL A 26 10.57 -6.81 -2.03
CA VAL A 26 11.64 -6.30 -2.91
C VAL A 26 12.77 -5.66 -2.11
N TYR A 27 12.43 -4.92 -1.05
CA TYR A 27 13.39 -4.28 -0.16
C TYR A 27 13.09 -4.66 1.30
N PRO A 28 13.46 -5.89 1.71
CA PRO A 28 13.26 -6.32 3.09
C PRO A 28 14.23 -5.57 4.00
N VAL A 29 13.71 -4.98 5.07
CA VAL A 29 14.53 -4.45 6.16
C VAL A 29 14.80 -5.61 7.12
N PRO A 30 16.05 -6.12 7.20
CA PRO A 30 16.35 -7.30 8.00
C PRO A 30 16.20 -7.01 9.49
N ASP A 31 15.52 -7.91 10.19
CA ASP A 31 15.50 -7.94 11.65
C ASP A 31 16.87 -8.36 12.20
N ALA A 32 17.16 -7.96 13.44
CA ALA A 32 18.44 -8.25 14.12
C ALA A 32 18.64 -9.75 14.46
N TYR A 33 17.65 -10.60 14.23
CA TYR A 33 17.65 -12.01 14.65
C TYR A 33 17.91 -12.96 13.48
N PRO A 34 18.76 -14.00 13.64
CA PRO A 34 19.04 -14.98 12.59
C PRO A 34 17.88 -15.95 12.37
N PHE A 35 17.75 -16.49 11.16
CA PHE A 35 16.75 -17.51 10.83
C PHE A 35 17.01 -18.84 11.55
N PRO A 36 15.98 -19.57 12.07
CA PRO A 36 14.54 -19.31 11.98
C PRO A 36 13.97 -18.61 13.22
N HIS A 37 14.08 -17.28 13.30
CA HIS A 37 13.42 -16.51 14.35
C HIS A 37 11.95 -16.24 14.02
N ILE A 38 11.09 -16.21 15.05
CA ILE A 38 9.64 -15.98 14.90
C ILE A 38 9.32 -14.64 14.23
N THR A 39 10.20 -13.64 14.36
CA THR A 39 10.05 -12.32 13.73
C THR A 39 10.11 -12.42 12.20
N ILE A 40 11.05 -13.20 11.66
CA ILE A 40 11.17 -13.44 10.21
C ILE A 40 9.95 -14.21 9.69
N LEU A 41 9.50 -15.23 10.43
CA LEU A 41 8.29 -15.98 10.05
C LEU A 41 7.05 -15.06 10.08
N SER A 42 6.92 -14.22 11.11
CA SER A 42 5.81 -13.26 11.24
C SER A 42 5.85 -12.20 10.14
N PHE A 43 7.04 -11.76 9.72
CA PHE A 43 7.21 -10.87 8.57
C PHE A 43 6.64 -11.52 7.29
N ILE A 44 7.04 -12.75 6.98
CA ILE A 44 6.58 -13.44 5.77
C ILE A 44 5.06 -13.69 5.82
N PHE A 45 4.58 -14.38 6.85
CA PHE A 45 3.16 -14.73 6.95
C PHE A 45 2.26 -13.51 7.10
N GLY A 46 2.70 -12.48 7.83
CA GLY A 46 1.97 -11.23 7.97
C GLY A 46 1.78 -10.51 6.64
N HIS A 47 2.84 -10.37 5.86
CA HIS A 47 2.77 -9.73 4.55
C HIS A 47 1.96 -10.54 3.53
N LEU A 48 2.09 -11.87 3.52
CA LEU A 48 1.28 -12.75 2.68
C LEU A 48 -0.21 -12.68 3.06
N ALA A 49 -0.53 -12.65 4.36
CA ALA A 49 -1.90 -12.48 4.82
C ALA A 49 -2.46 -11.10 4.43
N LEU A 50 -1.66 -10.04 4.51
CA LEU A 50 -2.05 -8.70 4.07
C LEU A 50 -2.32 -8.66 2.57
N LEU A 51 -1.43 -9.26 1.76
CA LEU A 51 -1.58 -9.36 0.31
C LEU A 51 -2.81 -10.17 -0.08
N GLY A 52 -2.97 -11.36 0.50
CA GLY A 52 -4.11 -12.24 0.25
C GLY A 52 -5.44 -11.55 0.57
N ASN A 53 -5.56 -10.94 1.74
CA ASN A 53 -6.77 -10.19 2.10
C ASN A 53 -7.03 -9.01 1.16
N SER A 54 -5.98 -8.25 0.82
CA SER A 54 -6.09 -7.11 -0.08
C SER A 54 -6.59 -7.54 -1.46
N LEU A 55 -5.99 -8.58 -2.05
CA LEU A 55 -6.39 -9.11 -3.35
C LEU A 55 -7.80 -9.70 -3.32
N VAL A 56 -8.17 -10.45 -2.28
CA VAL A 56 -9.55 -10.98 -2.16
C VAL A 56 -10.58 -9.86 -2.18
N TYR A 57 -10.32 -8.74 -1.47
CA TYR A 57 -11.21 -7.59 -1.51
C TYR A 57 -11.22 -6.92 -2.90
N LEU A 58 -10.05 -6.67 -3.49
CA LEU A 58 -9.92 -6.00 -4.78
C LEU A 58 -10.53 -6.83 -5.93
N LEU A 59 -10.47 -8.15 -5.88
CA LEU A 59 -11.02 -9.00 -6.93
C LEU A 59 -12.54 -9.21 -6.78
N ARG A 60 -13.09 -9.12 -5.57
CA ARG A 60 -14.53 -9.39 -5.31
C ARG A 60 -15.40 -8.16 -5.13
N GLN A 61 -14.84 -7.07 -4.60
CA GLN A 61 -15.60 -5.92 -4.09
C GLN A 61 -15.09 -4.58 -4.62
N TYR A 62 -14.15 -4.58 -5.58
CA TYR A 62 -13.61 -3.36 -6.14
C TYR A 62 -14.68 -2.56 -6.87
N ASN A 63 -14.64 -1.24 -6.67
CA ASN A 63 -15.52 -0.30 -7.37
C ASN A 63 -14.72 0.95 -7.74
N ALA A 64 -14.53 1.15 -9.06
CA ALA A 64 -13.74 2.27 -9.59
C ALA A 64 -14.28 3.65 -9.19
N ARG A 65 -15.59 3.76 -8.89
CA ARG A 65 -16.24 5.02 -8.49
C ARG A 65 -16.04 5.37 -7.02
N LEU A 66 -15.66 4.41 -6.16
CA LEU A 66 -15.53 4.65 -4.72
C LEU A 66 -14.28 5.44 -4.32
N LEU A 67 -13.20 5.32 -5.10
CA LEU A 67 -11.92 5.92 -4.77
C LEU A 67 -11.28 6.50 -6.03
N ASP A 68 -11.26 7.83 -6.12
CA ASP A 68 -10.60 8.57 -7.16
C ASP A 68 -9.15 8.93 -6.76
N VAL A 69 -8.38 9.49 -7.71
CA VAL A 69 -6.98 9.87 -7.47
C VAL A 69 -6.88 10.98 -6.41
N LYS A 70 -7.87 11.89 -6.34
CA LYS A 70 -7.91 12.91 -5.28
C LYS A 70 -8.12 12.29 -3.90
N GLY A 71 -8.97 11.27 -3.80
CA GLY A 71 -9.15 10.48 -2.59
C GLY A 71 -7.87 9.76 -2.15
N ILE A 72 -7.14 9.16 -3.10
CA ILE A 72 -5.82 8.57 -2.83
C ILE A 72 -4.87 9.65 -2.31
N PHE A 73 -4.75 10.78 -3.01
CA PHE A 73 -3.90 11.90 -2.59
C PHE A 73 -4.20 12.35 -1.16
N LEU A 74 -5.47 12.66 -0.87
CA LEU A 74 -5.87 13.14 0.45
C LEU A 74 -5.62 12.11 1.56
N MET A 75 -5.95 10.84 1.33
CA MET A 75 -5.74 9.78 2.31
C MET A 75 -4.26 9.51 2.57
N THR A 76 -3.43 9.48 1.52
CA THR A 76 -1.98 9.29 1.67
C THR A 76 -1.33 10.43 2.44
N PHE A 77 -1.63 11.68 2.08
CA PHE A 77 -1.09 12.84 2.77
C PHE A 77 -1.56 12.90 4.23
N ALA A 78 -2.83 12.60 4.50
CA ALA A 78 -3.35 12.57 5.87
C ALA A 78 -2.71 11.46 6.71
N LEU A 79 -2.57 10.25 6.15
CA LEU A 79 -1.92 9.13 6.83
C LEU A 79 -0.45 9.44 7.12
N ASN A 80 0.29 9.93 6.12
CA ASN A 80 1.69 10.29 6.32
C ASN A 80 1.85 11.47 7.27
N ALA A 81 0.90 12.41 7.33
CA ALA A 81 0.95 13.52 8.27
C ALA A 81 0.80 13.02 9.71
N LEU A 82 -0.08 12.04 9.93
CA LEU A 82 -0.21 11.37 11.22
C LEU A 82 1.09 10.65 11.60
N ILE A 83 1.68 9.88 10.67
CA ILE A 83 2.95 9.18 10.91
C ILE A 83 4.08 10.18 11.17
N PHE A 84 4.11 11.30 10.46
CA PHE A 84 5.07 12.37 10.65
C PHE A 84 5.01 12.94 12.06
N VAL A 85 3.82 13.20 12.59
CA VAL A 85 3.63 13.64 13.99
C VAL A 85 4.15 12.58 14.97
N VAL A 86 3.88 11.30 14.71
CA VAL A 86 4.42 10.21 15.55
C VAL A 86 5.95 10.22 15.52
N ASN A 87 6.59 10.33 14.35
CA ASN A 87 8.04 10.41 14.22
C ASN A 87 8.64 11.58 15.01
N LEU A 88 7.98 12.75 15.00
CA LEU A 88 8.42 13.89 15.79
C LEU A 88 8.39 13.61 17.30
N VAL A 89 7.37 12.90 17.78
CA VAL A 89 7.20 12.59 19.20
C VAL A 89 8.13 11.48 19.66
N THR A 90 8.36 10.46 18.83
CA THR A 90 9.15 9.27 19.21
C THR A 90 10.62 9.35 18.80
N GLY A 91 11.00 10.29 17.92
CA GLY A 91 12.30 10.31 17.26
C GLY A 91 12.49 9.16 16.26
N GLY A 92 11.39 8.54 15.82
CA GLY A 92 11.39 7.37 14.94
C GLY A 92 11.50 7.70 13.45
N ASP A 93 11.55 6.64 12.64
CA ASP A 93 11.51 6.71 11.18
C ASP A 93 10.42 5.81 10.61
N TYR A 94 9.20 5.94 11.14
CA TYR A 94 8.04 5.23 10.61
C TYR A 94 7.71 5.74 9.21
N GLY A 95 7.39 4.80 8.32
CA GLY A 95 7.07 5.10 6.92
C GLY A 95 8.24 5.67 6.12
N PHE A 96 9.48 5.60 6.63
CA PHE A 96 10.67 6.20 6.03
C PHE A 96 10.55 7.72 5.79
N LEU A 97 9.77 8.42 6.62
CA LEU A 97 9.54 9.86 6.48
C LEU A 97 10.68 10.72 7.03
N THR A 98 11.56 10.14 7.85
CA THR A 98 12.72 10.81 8.43
C THR A 98 13.98 10.50 7.62
N LYS A 99 14.20 9.23 7.23
CA LYS A 99 15.36 8.82 6.42
C LYS A 99 14.94 7.88 5.28
N PRO A 100 14.46 8.43 4.15
CA PRO A 100 14.10 7.64 2.98
C PRO A 100 15.26 6.77 2.46
N PRO A 101 15.08 5.45 2.27
CA PRO A 101 16.18 4.52 1.98
C PRO A 101 16.83 4.71 0.60
N LEU A 102 16.14 5.32 -0.37
CA LEU A 102 16.60 5.43 -1.76
C LEU A 102 17.14 6.80 -2.14
N VAL A 103 16.75 7.86 -1.43
CA VAL A 103 17.10 9.25 -1.79
C VAL A 103 17.92 9.96 -0.70
N GLY A 104 17.99 9.40 0.51
CA GLY A 104 18.66 10.04 1.64
C GLY A 104 17.80 11.11 2.31
N ASP A 105 18.40 11.81 3.26
CA ASP A 105 17.72 12.83 4.09
C ASP A 105 17.84 14.22 3.45
N HIS A 106 16.69 14.83 3.14
CA HIS A 106 16.57 16.20 2.63
C HIS A 106 15.86 17.15 3.61
N GLY A 107 15.71 16.74 4.87
CA GLY A 107 14.95 17.43 5.88
C GLY A 107 13.50 16.94 6.00
N LEU A 108 12.96 17.05 7.21
CA LEU A 108 11.68 16.47 7.63
C LEU A 108 10.51 16.75 6.68
N VAL A 109 10.31 18.00 6.27
CA VAL A 109 9.19 18.39 5.40
C VAL A 109 9.40 17.91 3.97
N ALA A 110 10.63 18.00 3.45
CA ALA A 110 10.94 17.55 2.09
C ALA A 110 10.80 16.03 1.96
N ASN A 111 11.28 15.28 2.96
CA ASN A 111 11.14 13.82 3.01
C ASN A 111 9.66 13.41 3.10
N TYR A 112 8.87 14.08 3.94
CA TYR A 112 7.43 13.87 4.00
C TYR A 112 6.73 14.07 2.65
N LEU A 113 7.03 15.17 1.94
CA LEU A 113 6.45 15.45 0.63
C LEU A 113 6.87 14.40 -0.40
N LEU A 114 8.16 14.06 -0.45
CA LEU A 114 8.71 13.11 -1.40
C LEU A 114 8.07 11.73 -1.25
N VAL A 115 8.07 11.18 -0.02
CA VAL A 115 7.47 9.87 0.25
C VAL A 115 5.98 9.87 -0.04
N SER A 116 5.26 10.96 0.30
CA SER A 116 3.83 11.07 0.02
C SER A 116 3.53 11.09 -1.48
N ILE A 117 4.29 11.84 -2.28
CA ILE A 117 4.12 11.90 -3.74
C ILE A 117 4.40 10.52 -4.36
N VAL A 118 5.49 9.86 -3.95
CA VAL A 118 5.84 8.52 -4.44
C VAL A 118 4.73 7.53 -4.11
N LEU A 119 4.21 7.52 -2.88
CA LEU A 119 3.12 6.62 -2.50
C LEU A 119 1.81 6.92 -3.26
N VAL A 120 1.46 8.19 -3.48
CA VAL A 120 0.29 8.52 -4.31
C VAL A 120 0.47 7.99 -5.74
N ALA A 121 1.65 8.16 -6.32
CA ALA A 121 1.97 7.67 -7.66
C ALA A 121 1.88 6.14 -7.74
N THR A 122 2.49 5.43 -6.79
CA THR A 122 2.50 3.96 -6.80
C THR A 122 1.12 3.37 -6.53
N ILE A 123 0.36 3.89 -5.56
CA ILE A 123 -1.02 3.43 -5.28
C ILE A 123 -1.92 3.70 -6.50
N SER A 124 -1.77 4.86 -7.15
CA SER A 124 -2.52 5.19 -8.36
C SER A 124 -2.15 4.28 -9.53
N LEU A 125 -0.88 3.89 -9.65
CA LEU A 125 -0.42 2.91 -10.63
C LEU A 125 -1.01 1.52 -10.35
N THR A 126 -0.96 1.05 -9.10
CA THR A 126 -1.57 -0.21 -8.68
C THR A 126 -3.06 -0.24 -9.00
N LYS A 127 -3.77 0.87 -8.75
CA LYS A 127 -5.18 1.02 -9.15
C LYS A 127 -5.36 0.82 -10.65
N LYS A 128 -4.58 1.51 -11.48
CA LYS A 128 -4.69 1.40 -12.95
C LYS A 128 -4.37 0.00 -13.46
N ILE A 129 -3.36 -0.66 -12.91
CA ILE A 129 -3.00 -2.04 -13.28
C ILE A 129 -4.16 -3.00 -12.96
N LEU A 130 -4.78 -2.85 -11.78
CA LEU A 130 -5.94 -3.64 -11.40
C LEU A 130 -7.12 -3.41 -12.36
N GLU A 131 -7.45 -2.15 -12.66
CA GLU A 131 -8.54 -1.82 -13.58
C GLU A 131 -8.31 -2.40 -14.98
N PHE A 132 -7.07 -2.33 -15.48
CA PHE A 132 -6.69 -2.95 -16.75
C PHE A 132 -6.87 -4.48 -16.72
N PHE A 133 -6.41 -5.14 -15.65
CA PHE A 133 -6.56 -6.59 -15.49
C PHE A 133 -8.03 -7.02 -15.46
N LEU A 134 -8.87 -6.31 -14.72
CA LEU A 134 -10.31 -6.59 -14.62
C LEU A 134 -11.04 -6.38 -15.96
N ALA A 135 -10.66 -5.35 -16.73
CA ALA A 135 -11.22 -5.13 -18.05
C ALA A 135 -10.87 -6.27 -19.03
N GLN A 136 -9.61 -6.72 -19.03
CA GLN A 136 -9.17 -7.84 -19.85
C GLN A 136 -9.90 -9.16 -19.51
N GLU A 137 -10.15 -9.41 -18.24
CA GLU A 137 -10.89 -10.61 -17.82
C GLU A 137 -12.36 -10.54 -18.26
N ALA A 138 -13.00 -9.37 -18.16
CA ALA A 138 -14.36 -9.17 -18.64
C ALA A 138 -14.49 -9.40 -20.16
N GLU A 139 -13.56 -8.88 -20.95
CA GLU A 139 -13.53 -9.10 -22.40
C GLU A 139 -13.40 -10.59 -22.77
N LYS A 140 -12.53 -11.33 -22.06
CA LYS A 140 -12.36 -12.78 -22.27
C LYS A 140 -13.61 -13.59 -21.93
N MET A 141 -14.36 -13.18 -20.92
CA MET A 141 -15.61 -13.86 -20.54
C MET A 141 -16.68 -13.67 -21.61
N ILE A 142 -16.84 -12.44 -22.12
CA ILE A 142 -17.77 -12.14 -23.21
C ILE A 142 -17.42 -12.95 -24.46
N ALA A 143 -16.13 -13.04 -24.81
CA ALA A 143 -15.68 -13.79 -25.98
C ALA A 143 -15.86 -15.32 -25.87
N LYS A 144 -16.03 -15.87 -24.66
CA LYS A 144 -16.32 -17.30 -24.43
C LYS A 144 -17.81 -17.62 -24.47
N GLU A 145 -18.66 -16.62 -24.26
CA GLU A 145 -20.12 -16.75 -24.24
C GLU A 145 -20.77 -16.47 -25.61
N ALA A 146 -20.01 -15.90 -26.56
CA ALA A 146 -20.41 -15.64 -27.95
C ALA A 146 -20.04 -16.79 -28.89
#